data_AF-A0A6A3Q0P5-F1
#
_entry.id   AF-A0A6A3Q0P5-F1
#
_cell.length_a   1.000
_cell.length_b   1.000
_cell.length_c   1.000
_cell.angle_alpha   90.00
_cell.angle_beta   90.00
_cell.angle_gamma   90.00
#
_symmetry.space_group_name_H-M   'P 1'
#
loop_
_entity.id
_entity.type
_entity.pdbx_description
1 polymer ?
#
loop_
_entity_poly.entity_id
_entity_poly.type
_entity_poly.pdbx_seq_one_letter_code
_entity_poly.pdbx_strand_id
1 'polypeptide(L)'
;MAQHLKMDLGQKDVKARILDYFDCMEEVIEVHGLGKILKSNAKLKCKIIVENLRPGTLKDQVKRAIEYDPALKAVLHRLCDVVKQEAIKNQQAFDLYQRMDKRDSGNKDNRHKKQLGRDKKQFNYDKKQVINDKKQGHHDDRRPAQRPVHRKREGPPPNGCLHCRRGDHWLEDCPTANETQKREASRAYLEKKK
;
A
#
# COMPACT_ATOMS: atom_id res chain seq x y z
N MET A 1 -17.71 -14.96 15.64
CA MET A 1 -17.92 -13.50 15.76
C MET A 1 -16.85 -12.67 15.05
N ALA A 2 -15.55 -12.80 15.39
CA ALA A 2 -14.47 -11.99 14.80
C ALA A 2 -14.21 -12.20 13.29
N GLN A 3 -14.81 -13.22 12.66
CA GLN A 3 -14.61 -13.52 11.24
C GLN A 3 -15.52 -12.68 10.32
N HIS A 4 -16.60 -12.09 10.84
CA HIS A 4 -17.60 -11.35 10.04
C HIS A 4 -17.51 -9.83 10.20
N LEU A 5 -16.99 -9.34 11.34
CA LEU A 5 -16.77 -7.91 11.55
C LEU A 5 -15.40 -7.51 11.00
N LYS A 6 -15.36 -6.86 9.84
CA LYS A 6 -14.12 -6.44 9.17
C LYS A 6 -14.23 -5.03 8.64
N MET A 7 -13.22 -4.22 8.90
CA MET A 7 -13.11 -2.88 8.30
C MET A 7 -12.63 -2.99 6.84
N ASP A 8 -13.33 -2.33 5.92
CA ASP A 8 -12.98 -2.32 4.49
C ASP A 8 -11.83 -1.33 4.21
N LEU A 9 -10.62 -1.86 4.02
CA LEU A 9 -9.45 -1.03 3.69
C LEU A 9 -9.43 -0.55 2.22
N GLY A 10 -10.33 -1.05 1.37
CA GLY A 10 -10.52 -0.56 0.00
C GLY A 10 -11.23 0.80 -0.06
N GLN A 11 -12.07 1.10 0.95
CA GLN A 11 -12.75 2.38 1.09
C GLN A 11 -11.76 3.51 1.38
N LYS A 12 -11.58 4.41 0.41
CA LYS A 12 -10.62 5.53 0.48
C LYS A 12 -11.06 6.58 1.49
N ASP A 13 -12.35 6.86 1.57
CA ASP A 13 -12.87 7.81 2.55
C ASP A 13 -12.82 7.20 3.95
N VAL A 14 -11.95 7.75 4.80
CA VAL A 14 -11.75 7.24 6.16
C VAL A 14 -13.02 7.36 7.02
N LYS A 15 -13.84 8.39 6.82
CA LYS A 15 -15.07 8.58 7.60
C LYS A 15 -16.12 7.57 7.19
N ALA A 16 -16.35 7.39 5.89
CA ALA A 16 -17.25 6.38 5.37
C ALA A 16 -16.85 4.99 5.85
N ARG A 17 -15.55 4.64 5.75
CA ARG A 17 -15.01 3.37 6.21
C ARG A 17 -15.34 3.05 7.68
N ILE A 18 -15.29 4.06 8.54
CA ILE A 18 -15.56 3.91 9.97
C ILE A 18 -17.06 3.78 10.23
N LEU A 19 -17.89 4.54 9.52
CA LEU A 19 -19.34 4.42 9.61
C LEU A 19 -19.79 3.04 9.14
N ASP A 20 -19.35 2.60 7.96
CA ASP A 20 -19.64 1.26 7.41
C ASP A 20 -19.23 0.15 8.40
N TYR A 21 -18.11 0.33 9.10
CA TYR A 21 -17.65 -0.61 10.11
C TYR A 21 -18.57 -0.68 11.35
N PHE A 22 -19.08 0.46 11.81
CA PHE A 22 -20.03 0.48 12.92
C PHE A 22 -21.40 -0.06 12.51
N ASP A 23 -21.86 0.25 11.31
CA ASP A 23 -23.12 -0.28 10.77
C ASP A 23 -23.03 -1.80 10.59
N CYS A 24 -21.92 -2.31 10.04
CA CYS A 24 -21.65 -3.74 9.94
C CYS A 24 -21.63 -4.45 11.31
N MET A 25 -21.18 -3.75 12.37
CA MET A 25 -21.21 -4.30 13.72
C MET A 25 -22.65 -4.46 14.22
N GLU A 26 -23.51 -3.47 14.01
CA GLU A 26 -24.94 -3.59 14.36
C GLU A 26 -25.61 -4.71 13.57
N GLU A 27 -25.36 -4.79 12.26
CA GLU A 27 -25.88 -5.86 11.40
C GLU A 27 -25.43 -7.26 11.87
N VAL A 28 -24.15 -7.44 12.18
CA VAL A 28 -23.64 -8.72 12.69
C VAL A 28 -24.32 -9.11 14.01
N ILE A 29 -24.61 -8.14 14.88
CA ILE A 29 -25.31 -8.37 16.14
C ILE A 29 -26.75 -8.82 15.90
N GLU A 30 -27.43 -8.22 14.93
CA GLU A 30 -28.81 -8.54 14.57
C GLU A 30 -28.91 -9.92 13.91
N VAL A 31 -28.14 -10.17 12.85
CA VAL A 31 -28.19 -11.42 12.07
C VAL A 31 -27.90 -12.66 12.92
N HIS A 32 -26.99 -12.55 13.89
CA HIS A 32 -26.61 -13.68 14.74
C HIS A 32 -27.43 -13.79 16.04
N GLY A 33 -28.47 -12.97 16.21
CA GLY A 33 -29.31 -12.97 17.40
C GLY A 33 -28.57 -12.58 18.69
N LEU A 34 -27.40 -11.97 18.58
CA LEU A 34 -26.54 -11.56 19.70
C LEU A 34 -27.04 -10.30 20.39
N GLY A 35 -28.07 -9.65 19.81
CA GLY A 35 -28.71 -8.46 20.35
C GLY A 35 -29.04 -8.59 21.83
N LYS A 36 -29.54 -9.74 22.31
CA LYS A 36 -29.88 -9.94 23.73
C LYS A 36 -28.65 -9.91 24.66
N ILE A 37 -27.53 -10.47 24.22
CA ILE A 37 -26.28 -10.57 25.01
C ILE A 37 -25.53 -9.23 24.98
N LEU A 38 -25.54 -8.55 23.83
CA LEU A 38 -24.76 -7.34 23.60
C LEU A 38 -25.53 -6.05 23.89
N LYS A 39 -26.89 -6.05 23.87
CA LYS A 39 -27.70 -4.85 24.15
C LYS A 39 -27.27 -4.15 25.44
N SER A 40 -27.13 -4.94 26.51
CA SER A 40 -26.83 -4.41 27.85
C SER A 40 -25.35 -4.52 28.22
N ASN A 41 -24.50 -5.11 27.36
CA ASN A 41 -23.10 -5.38 27.66
C ASN A 41 -22.17 -4.48 26.86
N ALA A 42 -22.14 -3.20 27.22
CA ALA A 42 -21.28 -2.19 26.58
C ALA A 42 -19.80 -2.58 26.61
N LYS A 43 -19.33 -3.21 27.69
CA LYS A 43 -17.95 -3.69 27.81
C LYS A 43 -17.58 -4.71 26.74
N LEU A 44 -18.47 -5.68 26.50
CA LEU A 44 -18.24 -6.69 25.48
C LEU A 44 -18.30 -6.08 24.07
N LYS A 45 -19.23 -5.16 23.81
CA LYS A 45 -19.30 -4.40 22.55
C LYS A 45 -18.00 -3.64 22.28
N CYS A 46 -17.50 -2.89 23.27
CA CYS A 46 -16.23 -2.18 23.18
C CYS A 46 -15.06 -3.12 22.86
N LYS A 47 -14.99 -4.27 23.53
CA LYS A 47 -13.95 -5.29 23.29
C LYS A 47 -13.99 -5.82 21.85
N ILE A 48 -15.19 -6.14 21.34
CA ILE A 48 -15.37 -6.65 19.98
C ILE A 48 -14.94 -5.60 18.95
N ILE A 49 -15.33 -4.34 19.13
CA ILE A 49 -14.93 -3.23 18.25
C ILE A 49 -13.41 -3.15 18.19
N VAL A 50 -12.73 -3.04 19.34
CA VAL A 50 -11.28 -2.83 19.41
C VAL A 50 -10.50 -4.00 18.83
N GLU A 51 -10.93 -5.23 19.09
CA GLU A 51 -10.20 -6.41 18.62
C GLU A 51 -10.24 -6.58 17.09
N ASN A 52 -11.30 -6.09 16.45
CA ASN A 52 -11.51 -6.18 15.00
C ASN A 52 -11.10 -4.91 14.22
N LEU A 53 -10.56 -3.88 14.89
CA LEU A 53 -10.01 -2.72 14.20
C LEU A 53 -8.86 -3.10 13.26
N ARG A 54 -8.86 -2.45 12.10
CA ARG A 54 -7.80 -2.50 11.09
C ARG A 54 -7.56 -1.09 10.55
N PRO A 55 -6.35 -0.73 10.14
CA PRO A 55 -5.10 -1.50 10.21
C PRO A 55 -4.63 -1.71 11.67
N GLY A 56 -3.61 -2.56 11.87
CA GLY A 56 -3.07 -2.85 13.21
C GLY A 56 -2.62 -1.59 13.97
N THR A 57 -2.09 -0.59 13.26
CA THR A 57 -1.67 0.68 13.86
C THR A 57 -2.82 1.44 14.51
N LEU A 58 -4.01 1.44 13.90
CA LEU A 58 -5.23 2.02 14.48
C LEU A 58 -5.65 1.26 15.74
N LYS A 59 -5.62 -0.08 15.69
CA LYS A 59 -5.91 -0.92 16.85
C LYS A 59 -4.98 -0.60 18.02
N ASP A 60 -3.69 -0.44 17.77
CA ASP A 60 -2.70 -0.12 18.81
C ASP A 60 -2.88 1.29 19.38
N GLN A 61 -3.21 2.28 18.54
CA GLN A 61 -3.53 3.64 18.99
C GLN A 61 -4.74 3.67 19.91
N VAL A 62 -5.82 2.98 19.54
CA VAL A 62 -7.03 2.88 20.37
C VAL A 62 -6.76 2.11 21.66
N LYS A 63 -5.94 1.05 21.63
CA LYS A 63 -5.50 0.35 22.85
C LYS A 63 -4.73 1.25 23.79
N ARG A 64 -3.81 2.07 23.29
CA ARG A 64 -3.09 3.09 24.09
C ARG A 64 -4.04 4.14 24.68
N ALA A 65 -5.03 4.60 23.92
CA ALA A 65 -6.03 5.53 24.44
C ALA A 65 -6.85 4.90 25.59
N ILE A 66 -7.17 3.62 25.49
CA ILE A 66 -7.85 2.84 26.53
C ILE A 66 -6.94 2.60 27.77
N GLU A 67 -5.63 2.47 27.57
CA GLU A 67 -4.68 2.37 28.69
C GLU A 67 -4.61 3.69 29.48
N TYR A 68 -4.68 4.83 28.78
CA TYR A 68 -4.72 6.15 29.39
C TYR A 68 -6.07 6.45 30.07
N ASP A 69 -7.18 6.10 29.44
CA ASP A 69 -8.52 6.21 30.00
C ASP A 69 -9.25 4.84 29.98
N PRO A 70 -9.14 4.06 31.07
CA PRO A 70 -9.81 2.76 31.18
C PRO A 70 -11.34 2.82 31.13
N ALA A 71 -11.95 3.99 31.39
CA ALA A 71 -13.41 4.15 31.33
C ALA A 71 -13.96 3.92 29.91
N LEU A 72 -13.15 4.16 28.87
CA LEU A 72 -13.47 3.90 27.47
C LEU A 72 -13.85 2.43 27.21
N LYS A 73 -13.37 1.48 28.03
CA LYS A 73 -13.76 0.06 27.92
C LYS A 73 -15.23 -0.18 28.19
N ALA A 74 -15.93 0.73 28.88
CA ALA A 74 -17.33 0.57 29.27
C ALA A 74 -18.28 1.59 28.63
N VAL A 75 -17.76 2.63 27.96
CA VAL A 75 -18.56 3.71 27.36
C VAL A 75 -18.45 3.66 25.85
N LEU A 76 -19.43 3.03 25.20
CA LEU A 76 -19.44 2.76 23.77
C LEU A 76 -19.34 4.04 22.93
N HIS A 77 -20.15 5.06 23.21
CA HIS A 77 -20.14 6.30 22.42
C HIS A 77 -18.77 6.99 22.44
N ARG A 78 -18.18 7.15 23.63
CA ARG A 78 -16.85 7.74 23.78
C ARG A 78 -15.78 6.92 23.06
N LEU A 79 -15.84 5.59 23.14
CA LEU A 79 -14.93 4.73 22.39
C LEU A 79 -15.09 4.94 20.88
N CYS A 80 -16.32 5.00 20.36
CA CYS A 80 -16.56 5.24 18.94
C CYS A 80 -16.00 6.59 18.48
N ASP A 81 -16.11 7.63 19.30
CA ASP A 81 -15.52 8.94 19.02
C ASP A 81 -13.98 8.87 18.98
N VAL A 82 -13.36 8.17 19.94
CA VAL A 82 -11.90 7.95 19.96
C VAL A 82 -11.45 7.17 18.72
N VAL A 83 -12.17 6.12 18.34
CA VAL A 83 -11.88 5.34 17.12
C VAL A 83 -11.95 6.23 15.88
N LYS A 84 -12.98 7.10 15.77
CA LYS A 84 -13.12 8.06 14.67
C LYS A 84 -11.91 9.00 14.59
N GLN A 85 -11.52 9.58 15.72
CA GLN A 85 -10.39 10.52 15.79
C GLN A 85 -9.06 9.85 15.46
N GLU A 86 -8.76 8.71 16.07
CA GLU A 86 -7.50 7.99 15.85
C GLU A 86 -7.40 7.46 14.42
N ALA A 87 -8.50 7.02 13.82
CA ALA A 87 -8.50 6.58 12.41
C ALA A 87 -8.18 7.72 11.44
N ILE A 88 -8.71 8.93 11.68
CA ILE A 88 -8.39 10.12 10.88
C ILE A 88 -6.90 10.46 11.02
N LYS A 89 -6.38 10.51 12.25
CA LYS A 89 -4.95 10.78 12.50
C LYS A 89 -4.06 9.72 11.84
N ASN A 90 -4.43 8.45 11.96
CA ASN A 90 -3.69 7.34 11.36
C ASN A 90 -3.64 7.45 9.82
N GLN A 91 -4.76 7.82 9.19
CA GLN A 91 -4.82 8.04 7.75
C GLN A 91 -3.95 9.24 7.33
N GLN A 92 -4.02 10.35 8.07
CA GLN A 92 -3.19 11.53 7.80
C GLN A 92 -1.69 11.21 7.91
N ALA A 93 -1.28 10.46 8.94
CA ALA A 93 0.10 10.04 9.11
C ALA A 93 0.58 9.15 7.95
N PHE A 94 -0.27 8.22 7.51
CA PHE A 94 0.02 7.35 6.37
C PHE A 94 0.17 8.15 5.06
N ASP A 95 -0.73 9.10 4.81
CA ASP A 95 -0.68 9.95 3.62
C ASP A 95 0.56 10.85 3.60
N LEU A 96 0.98 11.37 4.76
CA LEU A 96 2.23 12.12 4.91
C LEU A 96 3.45 11.26 4.60
N TYR A 97 3.50 10.05 5.15
CA TYR A 97 4.60 9.11 4.90
C TYR A 97 4.71 8.77 3.40
N GLN A 98 3.59 8.49 2.74
CA GLN A 98 3.55 8.26 1.29
C GLN A 98 4.01 9.48 0.46
N ARG A 99 3.74 10.71 0.92
CA ARG A 99 4.20 11.92 0.26
C ARG A 99 5.71 12.16 0.44
N MET A 100 6.31 11.67 1.51
CA MET A 100 7.75 11.78 1.76
C MET A 100 8.55 10.79 0.89
N ASP A 101 8.11 9.53 0.83
CA ASP A 101 8.74 8.47 0.03
C ASP A 101 8.82 8.83 -1.47
N LYS A 102 7.76 9.46 -2.00
CA LYS A 102 7.71 9.93 -3.39
C LYS A 102 8.67 11.08 -3.70
N ARG A 103 9.02 11.92 -2.72
CA ARG A 103 9.93 13.07 -2.93
C ARG A 103 11.40 12.62 -3.03
N ASP A 104 11.79 11.62 -2.26
CA ASP A 104 13.16 11.06 -2.33
C ASP A 104 13.38 10.30 -3.65
N SER A 105 12.33 9.59 -4.11
CA SER A 105 12.35 8.87 -5.39
C SER A 105 12.32 9.79 -6.63
N GLY A 106 11.70 10.97 -6.54
CA GLY A 106 11.54 11.90 -7.67
C GLY A 106 12.81 12.64 -8.13
N ASN A 107 13.91 12.58 -7.36
CA ASN A 107 15.15 13.28 -7.71
C ASN A 107 16.08 12.48 -8.65
N LYS A 108 15.82 11.18 -8.87
CA LYS A 108 16.65 10.33 -9.75
C LYS A 108 16.22 10.33 -11.21
N ASP A 109 14.94 10.63 -11.50
CA ASP A 109 14.40 10.52 -12.86
C ASP A 109 14.68 11.77 -13.73
N ASN A 110 14.80 12.95 -13.11
CA ASN A 110 14.95 14.21 -13.85
C ASN A 110 16.36 14.52 -14.40
N ARG A 111 17.38 13.68 -14.13
CA ARG A 111 18.73 13.87 -14.68
C ARG A 111 18.98 13.18 -16.02
N HIS A 112 18.14 12.22 -16.43
CA HIS A 112 18.37 11.50 -17.69
C HIS A 112 17.68 12.11 -18.92
N LYS A 113 16.81 13.12 -18.75
CA LYS A 113 16.09 13.73 -19.89
C LYS A 113 16.71 15.04 -20.43
N LYS A 114 17.83 15.52 -19.87
CA LYS A 114 18.47 16.78 -20.31
C LYS A 114 19.82 16.58 -21.03
N GLN A 115 20.09 15.38 -21.54
CA GLN A 115 21.36 15.07 -22.20
C GLN A 115 21.22 14.33 -23.53
N LEU A 116 20.17 14.60 -24.31
CA LEU A 116 20.15 14.30 -25.75
C LEU A 116 19.38 15.42 -26.47
N GLY A 117 20.11 16.30 -27.16
CA GLY A 117 19.49 17.35 -27.97
C GLY A 117 20.27 18.67 -28.05
N ARG A 118 21.60 18.63 -28.17
CA ARG A 118 22.39 19.77 -28.63
C ARG A 118 22.99 19.38 -29.98
N ASP A 119 22.25 19.64 -31.06
CA ASP A 119 22.74 20.30 -32.28
C ASP A 119 21.67 20.31 -33.37
N LYS A 120 21.07 21.49 -33.61
CA LYS A 120 20.97 22.13 -34.94
C LYS A 120 20.07 23.37 -34.84
N LYS A 121 20.70 24.54 -34.96
CA LYS A 121 20.04 25.79 -35.34
C LYS A 121 19.52 25.65 -36.78
N GLN A 122 18.34 26.19 -37.07
CA GLN A 122 18.10 27.35 -37.95
C GLN A 122 16.62 27.44 -38.38
N PHE A 123 16.05 28.66 -38.28
CA PHE A 123 14.95 29.29 -39.05
C PHE A 123 13.75 28.41 -39.49
N ASN A 124 12.47 28.79 -39.33
CA ASN A 124 11.83 30.00 -39.87
C ASN A 124 10.33 30.06 -39.47
N TYR A 125 9.80 31.29 -39.42
CA TYR A 125 8.43 31.80 -39.63
C TYR A 125 7.14 30.96 -39.37
N ASP A 126 6.27 31.59 -38.56
CA ASP A 126 4.79 31.62 -38.53
C ASP A 126 4.01 30.85 -39.62
N LYS A 127 3.08 29.96 -39.21
CA LYS A 127 1.79 29.79 -39.91
C LYS A 127 0.74 29.09 -39.04
N LYS A 128 -0.30 29.83 -38.65
CA LYS A 128 -1.66 29.33 -38.31
C LYS A 128 -2.20 28.43 -39.43
N GLN A 129 -2.87 27.29 -39.12
CA GLN A 129 -4.20 26.84 -39.62
C GLN A 129 -4.69 25.65 -38.73
N VAL A 130 -5.72 25.75 -37.88
CA VAL A 130 -7.18 25.50 -38.03
C VAL A 130 -7.66 24.24 -38.80
N ILE A 131 -8.56 23.50 -38.12
CA ILE A 131 -9.65 22.58 -38.58
C ILE A 131 -9.39 21.04 -38.64
N ASN A 132 -9.90 20.37 -37.60
CA ASN A 132 -10.94 19.32 -37.54
C ASN A 132 -10.91 18.02 -38.40
N ASP A 133 -11.48 16.99 -37.75
CA ASP A 133 -12.30 15.88 -38.28
C ASP A 133 -11.71 14.45 -38.35
N LYS A 134 -12.18 13.64 -37.38
CA LYS A 134 -12.79 12.29 -37.50
C LYS A 134 -11.98 10.99 -37.74
N LYS A 135 -12.40 10.01 -36.90
CA LYS A 135 -12.68 8.56 -37.08
C LYS A 135 -11.66 7.60 -36.44
N GLN A 136 -12.06 6.94 -35.34
CA GLN A 136 -12.85 5.68 -35.19
C GLN A 136 -11.95 4.44 -35.12
N GLY A 137 -12.16 3.62 -34.10
CA GLY A 137 -11.54 2.29 -33.96
C GLY A 137 -11.87 1.65 -32.61
N HIS A 138 -13.00 0.94 -32.57
CA HIS A 138 -13.52 0.16 -31.45
C HIS A 138 -12.87 -1.23 -31.44
N HIS A 139 -12.41 -1.74 -30.30
CA HIS A 139 -12.45 -3.18 -30.01
C HIS A 139 -12.45 -3.46 -28.50
N ASP A 140 -13.52 -4.09 -28.07
CA ASP A 140 -13.71 -4.78 -26.79
C ASP A 140 -13.00 -6.14 -26.88
N ASP A 141 -12.23 -6.56 -25.87
CA ASP A 141 -12.09 -8.00 -25.58
C ASP A 141 -11.53 -8.30 -24.18
N ARG A 142 -11.94 -9.45 -23.65
CA ARG A 142 -11.98 -9.84 -22.24
C ARG A 142 -10.75 -10.68 -21.80
N ARG A 143 -10.16 -10.31 -20.64
CA ARG A 143 -9.53 -11.18 -19.58
C ARG A 143 -8.23 -11.96 -19.99
N PRO A 144 -7.31 -12.49 -19.12
CA PRO A 144 -7.28 -12.66 -17.65
C PRO A 144 -6.05 -12.08 -16.90
N ALA A 145 -6.17 -12.11 -15.56
CA ALA A 145 -5.11 -11.85 -14.61
C ALA A 145 -3.83 -12.67 -14.86
N GLN A 146 -2.71 -11.99 -15.10
CA GLN A 146 -1.38 -12.58 -15.01
C GLN A 146 -0.60 -11.96 -13.85
N ARG A 147 0.02 -12.86 -13.07
CA ARG A 147 0.94 -12.60 -11.96
C ARG A 147 1.99 -11.56 -12.38
N PRO A 148 2.51 -10.72 -11.45
CA PRO A 148 3.55 -9.75 -11.80
C PRO A 148 4.79 -10.50 -12.29
N VAL A 149 5.00 -10.45 -13.61
CA VAL A 149 6.22 -10.90 -14.27
C VAL A 149 7.35 -10.06 -13.73
N HIS A 150 8.33 -10.73 -13.12
CA HIS A 150 9.58 -10.16 -12.68
C HIS A 150 10.15 -9.30 -13.81
N ARG A 151 10.28 -7.99 -13.58
CA ARG A 151 10.87 -7.07 -14.56
C ARG A 151 12.22 -7.65 -14.97
N LYS A 152 12.37 -7.96 -16.27
CA LYS A 152 13.66 -8.37 -16.83
C LYS A 152 14.65 -7.23 -16.53
N ARG A 153 15.65 -7.49 -15.69
CA ARG A 153 16.73 -6.54 -15.42
C ARG A 153 17.55 -6.42 -16.71
N GLU A 154 17.54 -5.24 -17.30
CA GLU A 154 18.31 -4.98 -18.52
C GLU A 154 19.81 -4.95 -18.18
N GLY A 155 20.57 -5.84 -18.83
CA GLY A 155 22.03 -5.89 -18.79
C GLY A 155 22.62 -6.71 -17.62
N PRO A 156 23.84 -7.25 -17.78
CA PRO A 156 24.57 -7.94 -16.72
C PRO A 156 24.94 -6.97 -15.57
N PRO A 157 25.12 -7.48 -14.34
CA PRO A 157 25.53 -6.64 -13.22
C PRO A 157 26.89 -5.97 -13.50
N PRO A 158 27.09 -4.69 -13.15
CA PRO A 158 28.32 -3.94 -13.47
C PRO A 158 29.60 -4.51 -12.85
N ASN A 159 29.47 -5.43 -11.87
CA ASN A 159 30.60 -6.07 -11.20
C ASN A 159 30.70 -7.58 -11.52
N GLY A 160 29.99 -8.06 -12.56
CA GLY A 160 29.89 -9.48 -12.89
C GLY A 160 29.08 -10.28 -11.87
N CYS A 161 28.87 -11.57 -12.14
CA CYS A 161 28.12 -12.47 -11.27
C CYS A 161 28.70 -12.54 -9.85
N LEU A 162 27.84 -12.43 -8.83
CA LEU A 162 28.24 -12.45 -7.41
C LEU A 162 28.90 -13.77 -6.96
N HIS A 163 28.68 -14.88 -7.67
CA HIS A 163 29.28 -16.18 -7.34
C HIS A 163 30.60 -16.40 -8.07
N CYS A 164 30.59 -16.38 -9.41
CA CYS A 164 31.77 -16.73 -10.20
C CYS A 164 32.67 -15.54 -10.55
N ARG A 165 32.21 -14.29 -10.31
CA ARG A 165 32.87 -13.00 -10.57
C ARG A 165 33.37 -12.74 -12.00
N ARG A 166 33.23 -13.72 -12.89
CA ARG A 166 33.79 -13.74 -14.25
C ARG A 166 32.73 -13.75 -15.34
N GLY A 167 31.46 -13.97 -14.99
CA GLY A 167 30.38 -14.07 -15.97
C GLY A 167 29.51 -12.82 -16.04
N ASP A 168 29.15 -12.44 -17.27
CA ASP A 168 28.15 -11.42 -17.61
C ASP A 168 26.72 -11.97 -17.44
N HIS A 169 26.45 -12.52 -16.25
CA HIS A 169 25.13 -13.03 -15.88
C HIS A 169 24.80 -12.66 -14.43
N TRP A 170 23.51 -12.58 -14.13
CA TRP A 170 23.05 -12.39 -12.77
C TRP A 170 23.29 -13.66 -11.95
N LEU A 171 23.40 -13.51 -10.62
CA LEU A 171 23.55 -14.65 -9.71
C LEU A 171 22.43 -15.68 -9.87
N GLU A 172 21.21 -15.22 -10.16
CA GLU A 172 20.04 -16.06 -10.43
C GLU A 172 20.24 -16.95 -11.66
N ASP A 173 20.95 -16.46 -12.68
CA ASP A 173 21.24 -17.15 -13.94
C ASP A 173 22.63 -17.80 -13.97
N CYS A 174 23.29 -17.93 -12.82
CA CYS A 174 24.63 -18.49 -12.75
C CYS A 174 24.62 -20.01 -12.99
N PRO A 175 25.27 -20.51 -14.06
CA PRO A 175 25.29 -21.94 -14.39
C PRO A 175 26.22 -22.73 -13.45
N THR A 176 27.10 -22.05 -12.72
CA THR A 176 28.07 -22.66 -11.79
C THR A 176 27.62 -22.66 -10.33
N ALA A 177 26.47 -22.06 -10.02
CA ALA A 177 25.98 -21.93 -8.64
C ALA A 177 24.70 -22.76 -8.43
N ASN A 178 24.66 -23.55 -7.37
CA ASN A 178 23.42 -24.18 -6.90
C ASN A 178 22.54 -23.18 -6.13
N GLU A 179 21.28 -23.52 -5.87
CA GLU A 179 20.32 -22.61 -5.22
C GLU A 179 20.78 -22.13 -3.83
N THR A 180 21.43 -23.01 -3.06
CA THR A 180 22.02 -22.69 -1.75
C THR A 180 23.15 -21.67 -1.87
N GLN A 181 24.07 -21.87 -2.81
CA GLN A 181 25.19 -20.99 -3.11
C GLN A 181 24.71 -19.62 -3.63
N LYS A 182 23.63 -19.58 -4.41
CA LYS A 182 22.97 -18.33 -4.82
C LYS A 182 22.41 -17.56 -3.62
N ARG A 183 21.82 -18.26 -2.66
CA ARG A 183 21.28 -17.62 -1.44
C ARG A 183 22.39 -17.09 -0.54
N GLU A 184 23.47 -17.85 -0.37
CA GLU A 184 24.62 -17.46 0.45
C GLU A 184 25.38 -16.27 -0.15
N ALA A 185 25.65 -16.29 -1.47
CA ALA A 185 26.30 -15.18 -2.15
C ALA A 185 25.46 -13.89 -2.10
N SER A 186 24.12 -14.00 -2.18
CA SER A 186 23.22 -12.86 -1.99
C SER A 186 23.29 -12.29 -0.56
N ARG A 187 23.29 -13.17 0.45
CA ARG A 187 23.36 -12.77 1.86
C ARG A 187 24.70 -12.11 2.19
N ALA A 188 25.82 -12.70 1.77
CA ALA A 188 27.15 -12.16 2.00
C ALA A 188 27.35 -10.77 1.37
N TYR A 189 26.78 -10.53 0.18
CA TYR A 189 26.82 -9.22 -0.46
C TYR A 189 26.07 -8.15 0.32
N LEU A 190 24.90 -8.48 0.89
CA LEU A 190 24.11 -7.56 1.71
C LEU A 190 24.79 -7.25 3.05
N GLU A 191 25.44 -8.23 3.66
CA GLU A 191 26.15 -8.04 4.93
C GLU A 191 27.39 -7.16 4.77
N LYS A 192 28.12 -7.29 3.66
CA LYS A 192 29.29 -6.47 3.33
C LYS A 192 28.96 -5.01 2.94
N LYS A 193 27.67 -4.70 2.78
CA LYS A 193 27.17 -3.36 2.45
C LYS A 193 26.64 -2.61 3.69
N LYS A 194 26.57 -3.27 4.85
CA LYS A 194 26.36 -2.62 6.16
C LYS A 194 27.68 -2.10 6.69
#